data_AF-A0A838H720-F1
#
_entry.id   AF-A0A838H720-F1
#
_cell.length_a   1.000
_cell.length_b   1.000
_cell.length_c   1.000
_cell.angle_alpha   90.00
_cell.angle_beta   90.00
_cell.angle_gamma   90.00
#
_symmetry.space_group_name_H-M   'P 1'
#
loop_
_entity.id
_entity.type
_entity.pdbx_description
1 polymer ?
#
loop_
_entity_poly.entity_id
_entity_poly.type
_entity_poly.pdbx_seq_one_letter_code
_entity_poly.pdbx_strand_id
1 'polypeptide(L)'
;MTTGPSFVIIGASLAGAMAAQTLREEGFVGRIALLGEEPHRPYERPPLSKDYLMGTSERDSVFIHPEGWYAEHDIDLRLDTRVASVDRAAHQVTTAAGDRLGYDKLLLA
;
A
#
# COMPACT_ATOMS: atom_id res chain seq x y z
N MET A 1 -22.47 -8.33 4.99
CA MET A 1 -21.63 -7.29 4.37
C MET A 1 -20.67 -6.84 5.45
N THR A 2 -19.37 -7.09 5.27
CA THR A 2 -18.34 -7.15 6.32
C THR A 2 -18.26 -5.86 7.15
N THR A 3 -18.73 -5.97 8.39
CA THR A 3 -18.95 -4.89 9.35
C THR A 3 -17.69 -4.61 10.16
N GLY A 4 -16.69 -3.96 9.57
CA GLY A 4 -15.47 -3.55 10.26
C GLY A 4 -14.87 -2.28 9.63
N PRO A 5 -14.19 -1.43 10.43
CA PRO A 5 -13.62 -0.17 9.94
C PRO A 5 -12.62 -0.42 8.80
N SER A 6 -12.48 0.55 7.90
CA SER A 6 -11.70 0.45 6.67
C SER A 6 -10.73 1.63 6.53
N PHE A 7 -9.48 1.30 6.20
CA PHE A 7 -8.42 2.26 5.94
C PHE A 7 -7.92 2.06 4.50
N VAL A 8 -7.96 3.11 3.70
CA VAL A 8 -7.36 3.13 2.36
C VAL A 8 -6.09 3.96 2.40
N ILE A 9 -5.00 3.40 1.88
CA ILE A 9 -3.71 4.07 1.73
C ILE A 9 -3.42 4.15 0.24
N ILE A 10 -3.30 5.37 -0.28
CA ILE A 10 -2.92 5.63 -1.67
C ILE A 10 -1.42 5.93 -1.68
N GLY A 11 -0.65 5.06 -2.32
CA GLY A 11 0.82 5.15 -2.39
C GLY A 11 1.50 3.94 -1.77
N ALA A 12 1.81 2.92 -2.59
CA ALA A 12 2.55 1.73 -2.17
C ALA A 12 4.09 1.94 -2.16
N SER A 13 4.53 3.00 -1.50
CA SER A 13 5.95 3.33 -1.27
C SER A 13 6.36 3.05 0.18
N LEU A 14 7.53 3.55 0.61
CA LEU A 14 7.97 3.47 2.01
C LEU A 14 6.93 4.01 2.99
N ALA A 15 6.35 5.17 2.72
CA ALA A 15 5.39 5.78 3.62
C ALA A 15 4.13 4.92 3.77
N GLY A 16 3.58 4.40 2.67
CA GLY A 16 2.38 3.57 2.71
C GLY A 16 2.60 2.19 3.33
N ALA A 17 3.75 1.56 3.05
CA ALA A 17 4.10 0.27 3.65
C ALA A 17 4.26 0.38 5.17
N MET A 18 5.03 1.36 5.64
CA MET A 18 5.22 1.60 7.08
C MET A 18 3.89 1.95 7.76
N ALA A 19 3.03 2.76 7.12
CA ALA A 19 1.71 3.06 7.67
C ALA A 19 0.83 1.80 7.81
N ALA A 20 0.83 0.91 6.81
CA ALA A 20 0.09 -0.35 6.88
C ALA A 20 0.63 -1.27 7.98
N GLN A 21 1.96 -1.36 8.13
CA GLN A 21 2.64 -2.07 9.21
C GLN A 21 2.24 -1.51 10.58
N THR A 22 2.42 -0.20 10.80
CA THR A 22 2.11 0.44 12.07
C THR A 22 0.63 0.27 12.44
N LEU A 23 -0.31 0.35 11.47
CA LEU A 23 -1.72 0.08 11.75
C LEU A 23 -1.92 -1.33 12.33
N ARG A 24 -1.24 -2.35 11.79
CA ARG A 24 -1.33 -3.72 12.31
C ARG A 24 -0.64 -3.87 13.67
N GLU A 25 0.54 -3.30 13.84
CA GLU A 25 1.29 -3.34 15.11
C GLU A 25 0.53 -2.65 16.25
N GLU A 26 -0.16 -1.56 15.96
CA GLU A 26 -1.01 -0.81 16.91
C GLU A 26 -2.41 -1.45 17.11
N GLY A 27 -2.64 -2.64 16.54
CA GLY A 27 -3.85 -3.42 16.78
C GLY A 27 -5.09 -2.99 15.98
N PHE A 28 -4.93 -2.26 14.88
CA PHE A 28 -6.05 -2.02 13.96
C PHE A 28 -6.47 -3.34 13.32
N VAL A 29 -7.67 -3.82 13.66
CA VAL A 29 -8.27 -5.08 13.14
C VAL A 29 -9.14 -4.86 11.90
N GLY A 30 -9.28 -3.62 11.44
CA GLY A 30 -10.09 -3.27 10.28
C GLY A 30 -9.45 -3.69 8.96
N ARG A 31 -10.18 -3.49 7.86
CA ARG A 31 -9.67 -3.73 6.50
C ARG A 31 -8.66 -2.65 6.14
N ILE A 32 -7.48 -3.04 5.65
CA ILE A 32 -6.48 -2.12 5.11
C ILE A 32 -6.34 -2.42 3.62
N ALA A 33 -6.52 -1.42 2.77
CA ALA A 33 -6.19 -1.48 1.35
C ALA A 33 -5.01 -0.55 1.06
N LEU A 34 -3.94 -1.08 0.49
CA LEU A 34 -2.75 -0.35 0.07
C LEU A 34 -2.68 -0.35 -1.45
N LEU A 35 -2.90 0.81 -2.07
CA LEU A 35 -2.99 0.97 -3.52
C LEU A 35 -1.69 1.57 -4.07
N GLY A 36 -1.09 0.91 -5.06
CA GLY A 36 0.12 1.38 -5.74
C GLY A 36 -0.06 1.40 -7.25
N GLU A 37 0.37 2.48 -7.91
CA GLU A 37 0.38 2.57 -9.38
C GLU A 37 1.45 1.67 -10.02
N GLU A 38 2.51 1.33 -9.28
CA GLU A 38 3.60 0.49 -9.78
C GLU A 38 3.28 -1.01 -9.67
N PRO A 39 3.86 -1.87 -10.54
CA PRO A 39 3.67 -3.33 -10.53
C PRO A 39 4.50 -4.04 -9.45
N HIS A 40 5.12 -3.29 -8.54
CA HIS A 40 6.07 -3.81 -7.56
C HIS A 40 5.58 -3.58 -6.15
N ARG A 41 5.78 -4.59 -5.28
CA ARG A 41 5.58 -4.45 -3.83
C ARG A 41 6.41 -3.27 -3.31
N PRO A 42 5.98 -2.59 -2.24
CA PRO A 42 6.72 -1.45 -1.70
C PRO A 42 8.21 -1.76 -1.48
N TYR A 43 9.06 -0.84 -1.97
CA TYR A 43 10.50 -0.96 -1.95
C TYR A 43 11.18 0.37 -1.62
N GLU A 44 12.40 0.30 -1.12
CA GLU A 44 13.27 1.44 -0.89
C GLU A 44 13.84 1.95 -2.21
N ARG A 45 13.59 3.22 -2.51
CA ARG A 45 14.18 3.88 -3.68
C ARG A 45 15.67 4.23 -3.52
N PRO A 46 16.23 4.59 -2.34
CA PRO A 46 17.62 5.00 -2.23
C PRO A 46 18.68 3.99 -2.69
N PRO A 47 18.53 2.66 -2.49
CA PRO A 47 19.45 1.67 -3.02
C PRO A 47 19.49 1.62 -4.56
N LEU A 48 18.40 2.00 -5.24
CA LEU A 48 18.27 1.91 -6.70
C LEU A 48 19.20 2.86 -7.47
N SER A 49 19.80 3.84 -6.80
CA SER A 49 20.83 4.71 -7.36
C SER A 49 22.22 4.48 -6.75
N LYS A 50 22.36 3.45 -5.89
CA LYS A 50 23.58 3.11 -5.16
C LYS A 50 23.85 1.61 -5.28
N ASP A 51 23.82 0.89 -4.16
CA ASP A 51 24.29 -0.47 -4.04
C ASP A 51 23.56 -1.44 -5.00
N TYR A 52 22.25 -1.28 -5.21
CA TYR A 52 21.53 -2.09 -6.19
C TYR A 52 21.99 -1.80 -7.62
N LEU A 53 22.15 -0.53 -7.98
CA LEU A 53 22.66 -0.12 -9.30
C LEU A 53 24.12 -0.57 -9.52
N MET A 54 24.91 -0.60 -8.45
CA MET A 54 26.30 -1.06 -8.45
C MET A 54 26.41 -2.60 -8.45
N GLY A 55 25.29 -3.32 -8.33
CA GLY A 55 25.27 -4.78 -8.27
C GLY A 55 25.85 -5.37 -6.99
N THR A 56 25.93 -4.57 -5.91
CA THR A 56 26.46 -4.98 -4.60
C THR A 56 25.36 -5.37 -3.61
N SER A 57 24.10 -5.36 -4.04
CA SER A 57 22.93 -5.79 -3.27
C SER A 57 22.01 -6.67 -4.11
N GLU A 58 21.43 -7.67 -3.48
CA GLU A 58 20.44 -8.56 -4.09
C GLU A 58 19.14 -7.82 -4.37
N ARG A 59 18.38 -8.26 -5.39
CA ARG A 59 17.10 -7.64 -5.73
C ARG A 59 16.14 -7.63 -4.55
N ASP A 60 16.08 -8.71 -3.78
CA ASP A 60 15.09 -8.84 -2.72
C ASP A 60 15.36 -7.93 -1.52
N SER A 61 16.60 -7.42 -1.38
CA SER A 61 16.96 -6.55 -0.26
C SER A 61 16.35 -5.15 -0.37
N VAL A 62 15.81 -4.76 -1.53
CA VAL A 62 15.19 -3.44 -1.71
C VAL A 62 13.73 -3.42 -1.27
N PHE A 63 13.06 -4.57 -1.14
CA PHE A 63 11.66 -4.61 -0.71
C PHE A 63 11.54 -4.39 0.79
N ILE A 64 10.54 -3.59 1.20
CA ILE A 64 10.33 -3.24 2.60
C ILE A 64 9.86 -4.45 3.41
N HIS A 65 9.05 -5.30 2.79
CA HIS A 65 8.57 -6.55 3.38
C HIS A 65 8.73 -7.73 2.40
N PRO A 66 8.87 -8.97 2.91
CA PRO A 66 8.78 -10.18 2.10
C PRO A 66 7.46 -10.30 1.31
N GLU A 67 7.43 -11.15 0.29
CA GLU A 67 6.26 -11.26 -0.61
C GLU A 67 4.96 -11.64 0.09
N GLY A 68 5.02 -12.62 0.99
CA GLY A 68 3.85 -13.11 1.74
C GLY A 68 3.37 -12.19 2.87
N TRP A 69 4.20 -11.23 3.30
CA TRP A 69 3.97 -10.48 4.53
C TRP A 69 2.65 -9.71 4.52
N TYR A 70 2.29 -9.06 3.39
CA TYR A 70 1.02 -8.31 3.30
C TYR A 70 -0.20 -9.22 3.44
N ALA A 71 -0.17 -10.40 2.81
CA ALA A 71 -1.26 -11.37 2.91
C ALA A 71 -1.34 -11.97 4.33
N GLU A 72 -0.19 -12.28 4.93
CA GLU A 72 -0.09 -12.78 6.31
C GLU A 72 -0.62 -11.79 7.36
N HIS A 73 -0.57 -10.49 7.03
CA HIS A 73 -1.06 -9.40 7.89
C HIS A 73 -2.43 -8.86 7.43
N ASP A 74 -3.19 -9.60 6.61
CA ASP A 74 -4.51 -9.20 6.11
C ASP A 74 -4.55 -7.80 5.46
N ILE A 75 -3.50 -7.42 4.72
CA ILE A 75 -3.41 -6.17 3.96
C ILE A 75 -3.72 -6.45 2.49
N ASP A 76 -4.76 -5.80 1.97
CA ASP A 76 -5.14 -5.86 0.55
C ASP A 76 -4.20 -4.94 -0.26
N LEU A 77 -3.04 -5.49 -0.64
CA LEU A 77 -2.08 -4.82 -1.53
C LEU A 77 -2.55 -4.92 -2.98
N ARG A 78 -2.89 -3.78 -3.59
CA ARG A 78 -3.27 -3.70 -5.01
C ARG A 78 -2.21 -2.93 -5.78
N LEU A 79 -1.42 -3.68 -6.53
CA LEU A 79 -0.43 -3.18 -7.49
C LEU A 79 -1.10 -2.81 -8.81
N ASP A 80 -0.40 -2.10 -9.68
CA ASP A 80 -0.95 -1.61 -10.97
C ASP A 80 -2.29 -0.86 -10.82
N THR A 81 -2.51 -0.25 -9.66
CA THR A 81 -3.77 0.37 -9.26
C THR A 81 -3.56 1.85 -9.05
N ARG A 82 -3.65 2.61 -10.14
CA ARG A 82 -3.65 4.07 -10.10
C ARG A 82 -5.00 4.58 -9.56
N VAL A 83 -4.95 5.47 -8.57
CA VAL A 83 -6.13 6.22 -8.13
C VAL A 83 -6.33 7.44 -9.02
N ALA A 84 -7.55 7.61 -9.54
CA ALA A 84 -7.93 8.72 -10.41
C ALA A 84 -8.61 9.87 -9.64
N SER A 85 -9.41 9.56 -8.61
CA SER A 85 -10.10 10.58 -7.83
C SER A 85 -10.47 10.15 -6.41
N VAL A 86 -10.71 11.14 -5.56
CA VAL A 86 -11.21 10.99 -4.18
C VAL A 86 -12.49 11.80 -4.04
N ASP A 87 -13.59 11.14 -3.74
CA ASP A 87 -14.85 11.76 -3.31
C ASP A 87 -14.87 11.82 -1.78
N ARG A 88 -14.65 13.03 -1.25
CA ARG A 88 -14.60 13.27 0.19
C ARG A 88 -15.97 13.24 0.85
N ALA A 89 -17.04 13.56 0.13
CA ALA A 89 -18.39 13.58 0.68
C ALA A 89 -18.94 12.15 0.78
N ALA A 90 -18.68 11.33 -0.23
CA ALA A 90 -19.05 9.93 -0.26
C ALA A 90 -18.05 9.00 0.45
N HIS A 91 -16.90 9.54 0.90
CA HIS A 91 -15.81 8.77 1.49
C HIS A 91 -15.36 7.62 0.59
N GLN A 92 -15.05 7.93 -0.67
CA GLN A 92 -14.79 6.94 -1.71
C GLN A 92 -13.58 7.31 -2.58
N VAL A 93 -12.78 6.32 -2.94
CA VAL A 93 -11.70 6.40 -3.91
C VAL A 93 -12.14 5.73 -5.21
N THR A 94 -11.83 6.33 -6.36
CA THR A 94 -12.03 5.71 -7.68
C THR A 94 -10.70 5.45 -8.36
N THR A 95 -10.47 4.22 -8.81
CA THR A 95 -9.27 3.84 -9.57
C THR A 95 -9.39 4.26 -11.04
N ALA A 96 -8.27 4.33 -11.75
CA ALA A 96 -8.26 4.60 -13.18
C ALA A 96 -9.00 3.53 -14.01
N ALA A 97 -9.11 2.30 -13.48
CA ALA A 97 -9.90 1.22 -14.07
C ALA A 97 -11.41 1.35 -13.79
N GLY A 98 -11.82 2.29 -12.93
CA GLY A 98 -13.21 2.55 -12.57
C GLY A 98 -13.69 1.85 -11.30
N ASP A 99 -12.85 1.05 -10.63
CA ASP A 99 -13.18 0.44 -9.35
C ASP A 99 -13.39 1.51 -8.28
N ARG A 100 -14.28 1.22 -7.34
CA ARG A 100 -14.62 2.14 -6.26
C ARG A 100 -14.43 1.49 -4.90
N LEU A 101 -13.68 2.15 -4.03
CA LEU A 101 -13.38 1.70 -2.67
C LEU A 101 -13.89 2.72 -1.67
N GLY A 102 -14.81 2.31 -0.79
CA GLY A 102 -15.20 3.13 0.36
C GLY A 102 -14.15 3.07 1.47
N TYR A 103 -14.02 4.14 2.25
CA TYR A 103 -13.09 4.21 3.37
C TYR A 103 -13.68 4.91 4.59
N ASP A 104 -13.26 4.52 5.80
CA ASP A 104 -13.51 5.30 7.01
C ASP A 104 -12.38 6.31 7.25
N LYS A 105 -11.16 5.92 6.88
CA LYS A 105 -9.95 6.76 6.90
C LYS A 105 -9.16 6.60 5.61
N LEU A 106 -8.59 7.70 5.14
CA LEU A 106 -7.77 7.76 3.93
C LEU A 106 -6.40 8.36 4.26
N LEU A 107 -5.34 7.74 3.76
CA LEU A 107 -3.98 8.29 3.76
C LEU A 107 -3.50 8.48 2.32
N LEU A 108 -2.90 9.64 2.04
CA LEU A 108 -2.16 9.92 0.82
C LEU A 108 -0.67 9.88 1.16
N ALA A 109 0.09 8.99 0.52
CA ALA A 109 1.46 8.64 0.89
C ALA A 109 2.42 8.67 -0.32
#